data_AF-A0A1V4BP35-F1
#
_entry.id   AF-A0A1V4BP35-F1
#
_cell.length_a   1.000
_cell.length_b   1.000
_cell.length_c   1.000
_cell.angle_alpha   90.00
_cell.angle_beta   90.00
_cell.angle_gamma   90.00
#
_symmetry.space_group_name_H-M   'P 1'
#
loop_
_entity.id
_entity.type
_entity.pdbx_description
1 polymer ?
#
loop_
_entity_poly.entity_id
_entity_poly.type
_entity_poly.pdbx_seq_one_letter_code
_entity_poly.pdbx_strand_id
1 'polypeptide(L)'
;MKVNLDILQQINPKSLWLTFSETEIKQARSILGQYSNQTAKNQALINYLVQICLSNWLKDNLDSSLQIIPKNHQYLWEFINGFTWQIKDKKVTTIPSQAIDIEGLTIEQEWVDIPDLAADFYLGVQVDLAEKFLNIWGFISRKDVKNLAEYDSIYHQYYLDSEQMIDDLDILWQSCLKGESEQVKLESLANLSPATAEKLIKKLGQVSPYSPRLDISCQEWLALLNNQQWREKLYQQRLEIIPTKLSQWLQGIITEKWQEILITIDNYRPINPGFLLAAEKISGRESPTDIQREIRQLYASQKEVEFSEHLTPEEALAKLQHQTQDETIRWQAAEYLWNIDPHYPNAAIRKMLDVGSQLMGYKIALMVGVLSTSDQRIAVLIRAYAMDNFAKLPPGLSLQISDEIGQLIPSLEAIAREKPLDSYLQLYFLADADDRFNVNLSLGDSSITEQFSI
;
A
#
# COMPACT_ATOMS: atom_id res chain seq x y z
N MET A 1 16.68 17.46 -18.69
CA MET A 1 16.71 18.62 -19.60
C MET A 1 15.43 19.36 -19.28
N LYS A 2 15.46 20.55 -18.65
CA LYS A 2 14.23 21.18 -18.17
C LYS A 2 13.25 21.38 -19.33
N VAL A 3 12.06 20.79 -19.23
CA VAL A 3 10.96 21.04 -20.17
C VAL A 3 10.71 22.55 -20.25
N ASN A 4 10.71 23.09 -21.47
CA ASN A 4 10.35 24.49 -21.73
C ASN A 4 8.86 24.55 -22.08
N LEU A 5 8.04 25.07 -21.16
CA LEU A 5 6.59 25.20 -21.35
C LEU A 5 6.23 26.10 -22.53
N ASP A 6 7.04 27.10 -22.85
CA ASP A 6 6.77 27.97 -24.01
C ASP A 6 6.82 27.17 -25.31
N ILE A 7 7.66 26.14 -25.38
CA ILE A 7 7.74 25.23 -26.54
C ILE A 7 6.55 24.27 -26.54
N LEU A 8 6.16 23.73 -25.38
CA LEU A 8 5.01 22.82 -25.30
C LEU A 8 3.67 23.52 -25.58
N GLN A 9 3.49 24.74 -25.10
CA GLN A 9 2.33 25.58 -25.41
C GLN A 9 2.30 25.98 -26.89
N GLN A 10 3.46 26.13 -27.55
CA GLN A 10 3.52 26.32 -29.00
C GLN A 10 3.13 25.05 -29.78
N ILE A 11 3.41 23.87 -29.24
CA ILE A 11 3.08 22.58 -29.86
C ILE A 11 1.61 22.22 -29.66
N ASN A 12 1.05 22.49 -28.47
CA ASN A 12 -0.36 22.23 -28.16
C ASN A 12 -1.04 23.44 -27.50
N PRO A 13 -1.41 24.47 -28.30
CA PRO A 13 -1.85 25.77 -27.78
C PRO A 13 -3.25 25.78 -27.17
N LYS A 14 -4.05 24.74 -27.40
CA LYS A 14 -5.41 24.62 -26.86
C LYS A 14 -5.45 23.98 -25.48
N SER A 15 -4.41 23.22 -25.12
CA SER A 15 -4.31 22.59 -23.80
C SER A 15 -3.78 23.57 -22.77
N LEU A 16 -4.25 23.44 -21.52
CA LEU A 16 -3.82 24.28 -20.42
C LEU A 16 -2.66 23.61 -19.68
N TRP A 17 -1.50 24.27 -19.70
CA TRP A 17 -0.29 23.82 -19.03
C TRP A 17 -0.06 24.60 -17.74
N LEU A 18 0.03 23.90 -16.61
CA LEU A 18 0.39 24.48 -15.32
C LEU A 18 1.66 23.81 -14.78
N THR A 19 2.39 24.54 -13.94
CA THR A 19 3.55 24.02 -13.23
C THR A 19 3.27 23.94 -11.74
N PHE A 20 3.99 23.05 -11.07
CA PHE A 20 4.05 23.01 -9.63
C PHE A 20 5.48 22.98 -9.12
N SER A 21 5.62 23.34 -7.86
CA SER A 21 6.86 23.46 -7.11
C SER A 21 7.01 22.30 -6.13
N GLU A 22 8.22 22.17 -5.58
CA GLU A 22 8.48 21.25 -4.45
C GLU A 22 7.60 21.54 -3.23
N THR A 23 7.13 22.78 -3.08
CA THR A 23 6.25 23.15 -1.98
C THR A 23 4.88 22.50 -2.13
N GLU A 24 4.29 22.51 -3.33
CA GLU A 24 3.00 21.87 -3.59
C GLU A 24 3.09 20.35 -3.50
N ILE A 25 4.21 19.76 -3.96
CA ILE A 25 4.48 18.33 -3.79
C ILE A 25 4.53 17.97 -2.30
N LYS A 26 5.23 18.76 -1.47
CA LYS A 26 5.27 18.54 -0.01
C LYS A 26 3.91 18.67 0.64
N GLN A 27 3.10 19.64 0.21
CA GLN A 27 1.72 19.77 0.70
C GLN A 27 0.88 18.54 0.34
N ALA A 28 0.98 18.05 -0.90
CA ALA A 28 0.29 16.84 -1.33
C ALA A 28 0.75 15.58 -0.59
N ARG A 29 2.05 15.48 -0.26
CA ARG A 29 2.59 14.38 0.56
C ARG A 29 2.10 14.41 2.01
N SER A 30 1.73 15.57 2.55
CA SER A 30 1.31 15.71 3.95
C SER A 30 0.00 14.98 4.29
N ILE A 31 -0.86 14.73 3.30
CA ILE A 31 -2.16 14.08 3.52
C ILE A 31 -2.11 12.55 3.39
N LEU A 32 -0.97 11.98 2.99
CA LEU A 32 -0.87 10.55 2.65
C LEU A 32 -1.08 9.60 3.83
N GLY A 33 -0.95 10.09 5.06
CA GLY A 33 -1.29 9.33 6.27
C GLY A 33 -2.79 9.03 6.42
N GLN A 34 -3.64 9.61 5.58
CA GLN A 34 -5.10 9.44 5.61
C GLN A 34 -5.61 8.35 4.65
N TYR A 35 -4.74 7.46 4.15
CA TYR A 35 -5.10 6.44 3.17
C TYR A 35 -4.51 5.09 3.54
N SER A 36 -5.30 4.03 3.40
CA SER A 36 -4.95 2.71 3.95
C SER A 36 -3.95 1.92 3.10
N ASN A 37 -3.81 2.26 1.82
CA ASN A 37 -3.03 1.48 0.84
C ASN A 37 -2.27 2.38 -0.15
N GLN A 38 -1.28 1.81 -0.84
CA GLN A 38 -0.40 2.57 -1.73
C GLN A 38 -1.12 3.11 -2.97
N THR A 39 -2.09 2.37 -3.52
CA THR A 39 -2.92 2.83 -4.65
C THR A 39 -3.67 4.10 -4.28
N ALA A 40 -4.34 4.10 -3.12
CA ALA A 40 -5.04 5.27 -2.59
C ALA A 40 -4.09 6.45 -2.30
N LYS A 41 -2.91 6.18 -1.72
CA LYS A 41 -1.88 7.22 -1.50
C LYS A 41 -1.43 7.87 -2.81
N ASN A 42 -1.17 7.08 -3.85
CA ASN A 42 -0.77 7.61 -5.16
C ASN A 42 -1.90 8.44 -5.79
N GLN A 43 -3.14 7.93 -5.77
CA GLN A 43 -4.31 8.67 -6.25
C GLN A 43 -4.45 10.01 -5.51
N ALA A 44 -4.40 9.98 -4.17
CA ALA A 44 -4.52 11.16 -3.34
C ALA A 44 -3.41 12.19 -3.61
N LEU A 45 -2.16 11.75 -3.80
CA LEU A 45 -1.04 12.63 -4.13
C LEU A 45 -1.33 13.43 -5.40
N ILE A 46 -1.70 12.75 -6.48
CA ILE A 46 -1.90 13.35 -7.80
C ILE A 46 -3.16 14.21 -7.80
N ASN A 47 -4.27 13.69 -7.24
CA ASN A 47 -5.53 14.42 -7.15
C ASN A 47 -5.36 15.73 -6.36
N TYR A 48 -4.69 15.68 -5.22
CA TYR A 48 -4.46 16.87 -4.41
C TYR A 48 -3.55 17.89 -5.11
N LEU A 49 -2.51 17.43 -5.80
CA LEU A 49 -1.61 18.29 -6.56
C LEU A 49 -2.35 19.01 -7.68
N VAL A 50 -3.11 18.27 -8.51
CA VAL A 50 -3.94 18.85 -9.56
C VAL A 50 -4.98 19.79 -8.96
N GLN A 51 -5.59 19.42 -7.84
CA GLN A 51 -6.57 20.26 -7.15
C GLN A 51 -5.97 21.60 -6.74
N ILE A 52 -4.76 21.66 -6.16
CA ILE A 52 -4.13 22.93 -5.77
C ILE A 52 -3.88 23.81 -7.00
N CYS A 53 -3.19 23.26 -8.00
CA CYS A 53 -2.79 24.02 -9.17
C CYS A 53 -3.99 24.52 -9.96
N LEU A 54 -4.96 23.63 -10.21
CA LEU A 54 -6.18 23.98 -10.92
C LEU A 54 -7.07 24.92 -10.09
N SER A 55 -7.13 24.78 -8.76
CA SER A 55 -7.83 25.77 -7.90
C SER A 55 -7.29 27.17 -8.12
N ASN A 56 -5.96 27.32 -8.13
CA ASN A 56 -5.33 28.62 -8.26
C ASN A 56 -5.63 29.21 -9.64
N TRP A 57 -5.45 28.42 -10.70
CA TRP A 57 -5.75 28.87 -12.06
C TRP A 57 -7.22 29.24 -12.24
N LEU A 58 -8.16 28.39 -11.79
CA LEU A 58 -9.59 28.66 -11.93
C LEU A 58 -10.01 29.92 -11.15
N LYS A 59 -9.46 30.18 -9.96
CA LYS A 59 -9.77 31.40 -9.20
C LYS A 59 -9.32 32.68 -9.91
N ASP A 60 -8.21 32.62 -10.62
CA ASP A 60 -7.65 33.78 -11.32
C ASP A 60 -8.34 34.03 -12.68
N ASN A 61 -8.96 33.01 -13.28
CA ASN A 61 -9.48 33.05 -14.65
C ASN A 61 -11.02 32.92 -14.77
N LEU A 62 -11.70 32.38 -13.76
CA LEU A 62 -13.17 32.27 -13.76
C LEU A 62 -13.80 33.22 -12.74
N ASP A 63 -14.68 34.08 -13.24
CA ASP A 63 -15.54 34.94 -12.42
C ASP A 63 -16.77 34.17 -11.93
N SER A 64 -16.58 33.13 -11.12
CA SER A 64 -17.65 32.27 -10.60
C SER A 64 -17.30 31.57 -9.30
N SER A 65 -18.32 31.23 -8.50
CA SER A 65 -18.13 30.46 -7.28
C SER A 65 -17.75 29.01 -7.62
N LEU A 66 -16.51 28.67 -7.34
CA LEU A 66 -15.96 27.32 -7.46
C LEU A 66 -16.09 26.59 -6.12
N GLN A 67 -16.71 25.41 -6.12
CA GLN A 67 -16.76 24.54 -4.94
C GLN A 67 -16.34 23.13 -5.30
N ILE A 68 -15.60 22.47 -4.42
CA ILE A 68 -15.35 21.04 -4.56
C ILE A 68 -16.50 20.30 -3.89
N ILE A 69 -17.03 19.29 -4.58
CA ILE A 69 -18.12 18.46 -4.09
C ILE A 69 -17.72 16.97 -4.13
N PRO A 70 -18.08 16.20 -3.08
CA PRO A 70 -18.57 16.69 -1.79
C PRO A 70 -17.49 17.52 -1.05
N LYS A 71 -17.87 18.33 -0.06
CA LYS A 71 -16.90 19.19 0.67
C LYS A 71 -15.77 18.41 1.35
N ASN A 72 -16.05 17.17 1.75
CA ASN A 72 -15.07 16.25 2.32
C ASN A 72 -14.71 15.18 1.27
N HIS A 73 -14.39 15.55 0.03
CA HIS A 73 -14.17 14.60 -1.06
C HIS A 73 -12.92 13.73 -0.89
N GLN A 74 -11.96 14.13 -0.05
CA GLN A 74 -10.67 13.46 0.06
C GLN A 74 -10.77 11.97 0.39
N TYR A 75 -11.76 11.55 1.19
CA TYR A 75 -11.97 10.14 1.48
C TYR A 75 -12.29 9.29 0.23
N LEU A 76 -12.81 9.90 -0.84
CA LEU A 76 -13.12 9.16 -2.08
C LEU A 76 -11.84 8.64 -2.75
N TRP A 77 -10.70 9.29 -2.52
CA TRP A 77 -9.40 8.85 -3.05
C TRP A 77 -8.88 7.58 -2.37
N GLU A 78 -9.54 7.09 -1.32
CA GLU A 78 -9.36 5.73 -0.83
C GLU A 78 -9.83 4.67 -1.85
N PHE A 79 -10.76 5.04 -2.73
CA PHE A 79 -11.50 4.10 -3.58
C PHE A 79 -11.32 4.35 -5.07
N ILE A 80 -11.39 5.61 -5.50
CA ILE A 80 -11.46 6.04 -6.90
C ILE A 80 -10.58 7.26 -7.17
N ASN A 81 -10.00 7.31 -8.36
CA ASN A 81 -9.19 8.44 -8.82
C ASN A 81 -10.09 9.60 -9.29
N GLY A 82 -9.65 10.85 -9.11
CA GLY A 82 -10.39 12.03 -9.55
C GLY A 82 -11.23 12.71 -8.47
N PHE A 83 -11.78 13.86 -8.81
CA PHE A 83 -12.57 14.69 -7.91
C PHE A 83 -13.43 15.68 -8.69
N THR A 84 -14.50 16.19 -8.07
CA THR A 84 -15.53 16.95 -8.79
C THR A 84 -15.64 18.39 -8.32
N TRP A 85 -15.67 19.30 -9.29
CA TRP A 85 -15.96 20.71 -9.11
C TRP A 85 -17.43 20.99 -9.42
N GLN A 86 -18.04 21.82 -8.60
CA GLN A 86 -19.30 22.48 -8.90
C GLN A 86 -18.99 23.91 -9.36
N ILE A 87 -19.31 24.20 -10.62
CA ILE A 87 -19.21 25.53 -11.23
C ILE A 87 -20.63 25.95 -11.60
N LYS A 88 -21.19 26.91 -10.86
CA LYS A 88 -22.63 27.23 -10.88
C LYS A 88 -23.46 25.97 -10.64
N ASP A 89 -24.26 25.54 -11.61
CA ASP A 89 -25.12 24.35 -11.57
C ASP A 89 -24.50 23.11 -12.26
N LYS A 90 -23.30 23.25 -12.85
CA LYS A 90 -22.59 22.18 -13.55
C LYS A 90 -21.55 21.49 -12.69
N LYS A 91 -21.50 20.16 -12.80
CA LYS A 91 -20.47 19.31 -12.22
C LYS A 91 -19.40 18.97 -13.26
N VAL A 92 -18.14 19.18 -12.91
CA VAL A 92 -16.97 18.83 -13.73
C VAL A 92 -16.06 17.91 -12.92
N THR A 93 -15.94 16.65 -13.31
CA THR A 93 -15.01 15.71 -12.67
C THR A 93 -13.66 15.77 -13.36
N THR A 94 -12.62 16.07 -12.59
CA THR A 94 -11.22 16.02 -13.03
C THR A 94 -10.67 14.62 -12.82
N ILE A 95 -10.06 14.05 -13.87
CA ILE A 95 -9.46 12.71 -13.85
C ILE A 95 -7.97 12.84 -14.21
N PRO A 96 -7.08 12.86 -13.20
CA PRO A 96 -5.65 12.89 -13.42
C PRO A 96 -5.07 11.55 -13.87
N SER A 97 -4.03 11.60 -14.70
CA SER A 97 -3.25 10.44 -15.15
C SER A 97 -1.76 10.78 -15.18
N GLN A 98 -0.93 9.79 -14.86
CA GLN A 98 0.53 9.87 -15.01
C GLN A 98 1.03 9.17 -16.28
N ALA A 99 0.13 8.79 -17.18
CA ALA A 99 0.51 8.28 -18.49
C ALA A 99 1.37 9.32 -19.24
N ILE A 100 2.46 8.85 -19.84
CA ILE A 100 3.42 9.71 -20.57
C ILE A 100 2.79 10.22 -21.87
N ASP A 101 1.96 9.41 -22.47
CA ASP A 101 1.15 9.67 -23.63
C ASP A 101 -0.27 10.10 -23.26
N ILE A 102 -0.91 10.77 -24.22
CA ILE A 102 -2.31 11.19 -24.15
C ILE A 102 -3.06 10.36 -25.20
N GLU A 103 -3.04 9.04 -25.07
CA GLU A 103 -3.78 8.14 -25.98
C GLU A 103 -5.29 8.24 -25.76
N GLY A 104 -5.72 8.50 -24.52
CA GLY A 104 -7.12 8.56 -24.17
C GLY A 104 -7.41 8.92 -22.72
N LEU A 105 -8.70 9.00 -22.41
CA LEU A 105 -9.21 9.20 -21.05
C LEU A 105 -9.88 7.92 -20.56
N THR A 106 -9.43 7.44 -19.40
CA THR A 106 -10.08 6.33 -18.69
C THR A 106 -10.86 6.89 -17.50
N ILE A 107 -12.17 6.66 -17.46
CA ILE A 107 -13.07 7.16 -16.41
C ILE A 107 -13.62 5.96 -15.64
N GLU A 108 -13.40 5.91 -14.33
CA GLU A 108 -14.02 4.87 -13.51
C GLU A 108 -15.55 5.00 -13.49
N GLN A 109 -16.26 3.87 -13.61
CA GLN A 109 -17.72 3.85 -13.72
C GLN A 109 -18.44 4.57 -12.58
N GLU A 110 -17.83 4.65 -11.40
CA GLU A 110 -18.36 5.33 -10.23
C GLU A 110 -18.66 6.80 -10.53
N TRP A 111 -17.81 7.45 -11.31
CA TRP A 111 -18.02 8.85 -11.73
C TRP A 111 -19.08 9.00 -12.81
N VAL A 112 -19.51 7.92 -13.47
CA VAL A 112 -20.48 7.96 -14.58
C VAL A 112 -21.85 7.46 -14.13
N ASP A 113 -21.88 6.42 -13.33
CA ASP A 113 -23.07 5.60 -13.08
C ASP A 113 -23.67 5.80 -11.69
N ILE A 114 -22.92 6.39 -10.75
CA ILE A 114 -23.46 6.74 -9.43
C ILE A 114 -24.14 8.11 -9.51
N PRO A 115 -25.46 8.21 -9.33
CA PRO A 115 -26.19 9.49 -9.43
C PRO A 115 -25.60 10.62 -8.59
N ASP A 116 -25.17 10.33 -7.36
CA ASP A 116 -24.59 11.32 -6.46
C ASP A 116 -23.25 11.87 -6.94
N LEU A 117 -22.45 11.04 -7.63
CA LEU A 117 -21.10 11.37 -8.09
C LEU A 117 -21.06 11.80 -9.56
N ALA A 118 -22.06 11.42 -10.36
CA ALA A 118 -22.11 11.70 -11.78
C ALA A 118 -21.96 13.20 -12.07
N ALA A 119 -21.13 13.51 -13.07
CA ALA A 119 -20.86 14.87 -13.52
C ALA A 119 -21.47 15.15 -14.90
N ASP A 120 -21.57 16.44 -15.25
CA ASP A 120 -21.96 16.86 -16.59
C ASP A 120 -20.78 16.67 -17.57
N PHE A 121 -19.56 16.95 -17.11
CA PHE A 121 -18.33 16.89 -17.90
C PHE A 121 -17.20 16.16 -17.16
N TYR A 122 -16.34 15.51 -17.94
CA TYR A 122 -15.11 14.86 -17.46
C TYR A 122 -13.90 15.54 -18.11
N LEU A 123 -12.92 15.88 -17.28
CA LEU A 123 -11.73 16.65 -17.66
C LEU A 123 -10.50 15.75 -17.56
N GLY A 124 -9.80 15.56 -18.67
CA GLY A 124 -8.56 14.80 -18.73
C GLY A 124 -7.36 15.65 -18.34
N VAL A 125 -6.56 15.15 -17.39
CA VAL A 125 -5.35 15.85 -16.92
C VAL A 125 -4.17 14.89 -16.92
N GLN A 126 -3.12 15.24 -17.65
CA GLN A 126 -1.83 14.56 -17.57
C GLN A 126 -0.97 15.22 -16.50
N VAL A 127 -0.22 14.42 -15.73
CA VAL A 127 0.66 14.89 -14.65
C VAL A 127 2.03 14.23 -14.77
N ASP A 128 3.06 15.05 -14.89
CA ASP A 128 4.46 14.61 -14.85
C ASP A 128 5.12 15.14 -13.57
N LEU A 129 5.37 14.24 -12.62
CA LEU A 129 6.01 14.60 -11.34
C LEU A 129 7.50 14.92 -11.50
N ALA A 130 8.18 14.35 -12.50
CA ALA A 130 9.62 14.53 -12.70
C ALA A 130 9.90 15.90 -13.32
N GLU A 131 9.15 16.26 -14.36
CA GLU A 131 9.25 17.55 -15.05
C GLU A 131 8.36 18.64 -14.41
N LYS A 132 7.55 18.26 -13.42
CA LYS A 132 6.75 19.14 -12.55
C LYS A 132 5.73 20.00 -13.27
N PHE A 133 5.04 19.39 -14.22
CA PHE A 133 3.94 20.03 -14.94
C PHE A 133 2.68 19.17 -14.86
N LEU A 134 1.57 19.83 -15.11
CA LEU A 134 0.32 19.19 -15.47
C LEU A 134 -0.21 19.82 -16.77
N ASN A 135 -0.92 19.01 -17.53
CA ASN A 135 -1.49 19.39 -18.82
C ASN A 135 -2.96 18.97 -18.85
N ILE A 136 -3.86 19.96 -18.85
CA ILE A 136 -5.28 19.73 -19.07
C ILE A 136 -5.50 19.74 -20.57
N TRP A 137 -5.69 18.55 -21.12
CA TRP A 137 -5.57 18.33 -22.55
C TRP A 137 -6.92 18.23 -23.28
N GLY A 138 -8.01 18.00 -22.54
CA GLY A 138 -9.34 18.00 -23.14
C GLY A 138 -10.44 17.61 -22.15
N PHE A 139 -11.67 17.67 -22.63
CA PHE A 139 -12.86 17.29 -21.86
C PHE A 139 -13.89 16.57 -22.73
N ILE A 140 -14.86 15.92 -22.07
CA ILE A 140 -15.99 15.30 -22.74
C ILE A 140 -17.26 15.39 -21.88
N SER A 141 -18.43 15.43 -22.53
CA SER A 141 -19.72 15.39 -21.84
C SER A 141 -20.04 13.97 -21.38
N ARG A 142 -20.80 13.82 -20.28
CA ARG A 142 -21.26 12.51 -19.83
C ARG A 142 -22.11 11.77 -20.85
N LYS A 143 -22.91 12.51 -21.62
CA LYS A 143 -23.71 11.95 -22.71
C LYS A 143 -22.80 11.28 -23.74
N ASP A 144 -21.71 11.94 -24.11
CA ASP A 144 -20.77 11.41 -25.09
C ASP A 144 -19.96 10.26 -24.51
N VAL A 145 -19.61 10.27 -23.22
CA VAL A 145 -19.05 9.07 -22.55
C VAL A 145 -19.98 7.88 -22.71
N LYS A 146 -21.29 8.04 -22.46
CA LYS A 146 -22.26 6.94 -22.61
C LYS A 146 -22.47 6.46 -24.04
N ASN A 147 -22.22 7.30 -25.03
CA ASN A 147 -22.49 6.99 -26.44
C ASN A 147 -21.24 6.50 -27.19
N LEU A 148 -20.06 7.00 -26.83
CA LEU A 148 -18.82 6.85 -27.59
C LEU A 148 -17.78 5.99 -26.90
N ALA A 149 -17.79 5.92 -25.56
CA ALA A 149 -16.74 5.23 -24.82
C ALA A 149 -16.86 3.70 -24.92
N GLU A 150 -15.72 3.04 -24.95
CA GLU A 150 -15.63 1.60 -24.81
C GLU A 150 -15.69 1.23 -23.32
N TYR A 151 -16.64 0.38 -22.94
CA TYR A 151 -16.77 -0.06 -21.55
C TYR A 151 -15.95 -1.32 -21.29
N ASP A 152 -14.96 -1.22 -20.42
CA ASP A 152 -14.19 -2.34 -19.90
C ASP A 152 -14.97 -3.01 -18.76
N SER A 153 -15.47 -4.22 -19.02
CA SER A 153 -16.23 -5.00 -18.03
C SER A 153 -15.37 -5.67 -16.94
N ILE A 154 -14.05 -5.77 -17.12
CA ILE A 154 -13.12 -6.36 -16.16
C ILE A 154 -12.72 -5.33 -15.13
N TYR A 155 -12.28 -4.15 -15.59
CA TYR A 155 -11.86 -3.06 -14.72
C TYR A 155 -12.96 -2.05 -14.43
N HIS A 156 -14.15 -2.23 -15.01
CA HIS A 156 -15.33 -1.39 -14.78
C HIS A 156 -15.07 0.09 -15.10
N GLN A 157 -14.51 0.35 -16.26
CA GLN A 157 -14.06 1.69 -16.70
C GLN A 157 -14.61 2.01 -18.09
N TYR A 158 -14.74 3.30 -18.37
CA TYR A 158 -15.05 3.83 -19.70
C TYR A 158 -13.77 4.39 -20.31
N TYR A 159 -13.37 3.88 -21.46
CA TYR A 159 -12.23 4.36 -22.22
C TYR A 159 -12.69 5.21 -23.41
N LEU A 160 -12.07 6.37 -23.59
CA LEU A 160 -12.24 7.23 -24.75
C LEU A 160 -10.88 7.53 -25.37
N ASP A 161 -10.80 7.43 -26.69
CA ASP A 161 -9.62 7.85 -27.43
C ASP A 161 -9.49 9.39 -27.38
N SER A 162 -8.25 9.88 -27.38
CA SER A 162 -7.93 11.30 -27.44
C SER A 162 -8.61 12.03 -28.59
N GLU A 163 -8.82 11.38 -29.74
CA GLU A 163 -9.50 11.96 -30.90
C GLU A 163 -11.00 12.24 -30.65
N GLN A 164 -11.60 11.56 -29.67
CA GLN A 164 -13.00 11.73 -29.30
C GLN A 164 -13.20 12.88 -28.29
N MET A 165 -12.11 13.41 -27.73
CA MET A 165 -12.13 14.44 -26.70
C MET A 165 -12.14 15.84 -27.32
N ILE A 166 -12.77 16.78 -26.62
CA ILE A 166 -12.79 18.19 -27.04
C ILE A 166 -11.58 18.89 -26.43
N ASP A 167 -10.68 19.39 -27.27
CA ASP A 167 -9.41 20.02 -26.88
C ASP A 167 -9.55 21.50 -26.46
N ASP A 168 -10.62 22.17 -26.92
CA ASP A 168 -10.87 23.59 -26.67
C ASP A 168 -11.60 23.81 -25.33
N LEU A 169 -10.82 24.05 -24.28
CA LEU A 169 -11.33 24.24 -22.92
C LEU A 169 -12.23 25.47 -22.75
N ASP A 170 -12.16 26.47 -23.64
CA ASP A 170 -13.05 27.63 -23.58
C ASP A 170 -14.51 27.22 -23.80
N ILE A 171 -14.75 26.17 -24.60
CA ILE A 171 -16.08 25.60 -24.81
C ILE A 171 -16.62 25.04 -23.50
N LEU A 172 -15.79 24.32 -22.72
CA LEU A 172 -16.18 23.79 -21.42
C LEU A 172 -16.55 24.93 -20.46
N TRP A 173 -15.68 25.92 -20.32
CA TRP A 173 -15.88 27.02 -19.38
C TRP A 173 -17.11 27.85 -19.75
N GLN A 174 -17.31 28.16 -21.03
CA GLN A 174 -18.54 28.82 -21.49
C GLN A 174 -19.79 27.99 -21.21
N SER A 175 -19.73 26.66 -21.37
CA SER A 175 -20.84 25.76 -21.08
C SER A 175 -21.18 25.74 -19.58
N CYS A 176 -20.17 25.70 -18.71
CA CYS A 176 -20.35 25.82 -17.26
C CYS A 176 -20.97 27.16 -16.84
N LEU A 177 -20.62 28.25 -17.52
CA LEU A 177 -21.11 29.59 -17.18
C LEU A 177 -22.55 29.85 -17.65
N LYS A 178 -23.06 29.14 -18.67
CA LYS A 178 -24.39 29.35 -19.27
C LYS A 178 -25.56 28.74 -18.47
N GLY A 179 -25.28 27.82 -17.55
CA GLY A 179 -26.21 27.56 -16.44
C GLY A 179 -27.38 26.59 -16.68
N GLU A 180 -27.23 25.60 -17.58
CA GLU A 180 -28.30 24.63 -17.85
C GLU A 180 -27.81 23.18 -17.67
N SER A 181 -27.87 22.66 -16.44
CA SER A 181 -27.61 21.24 -16.13
C SER A 181 -28.45 20.31 -17.01
N GLU A 182 -27.81 19.32 -17.64
CA GLU A 182 -28.56 18.29 -18.36
C GLU A 182 -29.19 17.38 -17.31
N GLN A 183 -30.45 17.61 -16.95
CA GLN A 183 -31.21 16.72 -16.08
C GLN A 183 -31.54 15.42 -16.82
N VAL A 184 -30.53 14.58 -17.06
CA VAL A 184 -30.72 13.22 -17.56
C VAL A 184 -31.19 12.36 -16.39
N LYS A 185 -32.32 11.71 -16.58
CA LYS A 185 -32.91 10.78 -15.62
C LYS A 185 -31.95 9.58 -15.47
N LEU A 186 -31.22 9.52 -14.35
CA LEU A 186 -30.34 8.40 -14.03
C LEU A 186 -31.17 7.15 -13.73
N GLU A 187 -30.71 6.00 -14.21
CA GLU A 187 -31.28 4.71 -13.82
C GLU A 187 -31.10 4.52 -12.31
N SER A 188 -32.14 4.04 -11.62
CA SER A 188 -32.03 3.80 -10.19
C SER A 188 -31.12 2.60 -9.95
N LEU A 189 -30.02 2.82 -9.21
CA LEU A 189 -29.16 1.73 -8.76
C LEU A 189 -29.93 0.74 -7.87
N ALA A 190 -29.47 -0.50 -7.84
CA ALA A 190 -30.01 -1.51 -6.94
C ALA A 190 -29.89 -1.04 -5.48
N ASN A 191 -30.95 -1.21 -4.69
CA ASN A 191 -30.92 -0.85 -3.27
C ASN A 191 -30.35 -2.01 -2.45
N LEU A 192 -29.28 -1.75 -1.68
CA LEU A 192 -28.81 -2.68 -0.66
C LEU A 192 -29.64 -2.56 0.61
N SER A 193 -29.88 -3.68 1.28
CA SER A 193 -30.41 -3.64 2.65
C SER A 193 -29.33 -3.13 3.62
N PRO A 194 -29.68 -2.39 4.69
CA PRO A 194 -28.69 -1.96 5.69
C PRO A 194 -27.86 -3.11 6.25
N ALA A 195 -28.46 -4.28 6.52
CA ALA A 195 -27.75 -5.46 7.01
C ALA A 195 -26.74 -6.01 5.99
N THR A 196 -27.11 -6.02 4.70
CA THR A 196 -26.19 -6.42 3.62
C THR A 196 -25.04 -5.41 3.52
N ALA A 197 -25.33 -4.12 3.53
CA ALA A 197 -24.32 -3.07 3.48
C ALA A 197 -23.33 -3.18 4.65
N GLU A 198 -23.79 -3.42 5.87
CA GLU A 198 -22.89 -3.62 7.02
C GLU A 198 -21.98 -4.84 6.88
N LYS A 199 -22.51 -5.95 6.34
CA LYS A 199 -21.70 -7.13 6.05
C LYS A 199 -20.62 -6.84 5.00
N LEU A 200 -20.98 -6.12 3.93
CA LEU A 200 -20.05 -5.71 2.88
C LEU A 200 -18.99 -4.74 3.42
N ILE A 201 -19.39 -3.74 4.20
CA ILE A 201 -18.47 -2.77 4.82
C ILE A 201 -17.47 -3.50 5.73
N LYS A 202 -17.93 -4.45 6.57
CA LYS A 202 -17.02 -5.26 7.41
C LYS A 202 -16.04 -6.10 6.59
N LYS A 203 -16.46 -6.63 5.44
CA LYS A 203 -15.60 -7.40 4.52
C LYS A 203 -14.56 -6.48 3.86
N LEU A 204 -15.01 -5.40 3.23
CA LEU A 204 -14.17 -4.46 2.48
C LEU A 204 -13.34 -3.53 3.38
N GLY A 205 -13.71 -3.42 4.66
CA GLY A 205 -12.99 -2.67 5.67
C GLY A 205 -11.65 -3.31 6.05
N GLN A 206 -11.47 -4.60 5.77
CA GLN A 206 -10.18 -5.27 5.98
C GLN A 206 -9.13 -4.65 5.06
N VAL A 207 -8.04 -4.16 5.66
CA VAL A 207 -6.97 -3.49 4.92
C VAL A 207 -6.34 -4.47 3.94
N SER A 208 -6.27 -4.05 2.68
CA SER A 208 -5.70 -4.77 1.55
C SER A 208 -4.75 -3.81 0.83
N PRO A 209 -3.67 -4.31 0.21
CA PRO A 209 -2.73 -3.46 -0.54
C PRO A 209 -3.33 -2.76 -1.77
N TYR A 210 -4.54 -3.15 -2.19
CA TYR A 210 -5.22 -2.64 -3.37
C TYR A 210 -6.59 -2.02 -3.03
N SER A 211 -7.17 -1.30 -4.00
CA SER A 211 -8.53 -0.76 -3.90
C SER A 211 -9.57 -1.90 -3.78
N PRO A 212 -10.57 -1.78 -2.89
CA PRO A 212 -11.61 -2.81 -2.68
C PRO A 212 -12.66 -2.89 -3.81
N ARG A 213 -12.52 -2.05 -4.83
CA ARG A 213 -13.50 -1.82 -5.90
C ARG A 213 -13.87 -3.09 -6.69
N LEU A 214 -12.98 -4.07 -6.77
CA LEU A 214 -13.17 -5.30 -7.55
C LEU A 214 -13.40 -6.56 -6.67
N ASP A 215 -13.54 -6.40 -5.35
CA ASP A 215 -13.65 -7.53 -4.39
C ASP A 215 -15.08 -8.08 -4.24
N ILE A 216 -16.06 -7.39 -4.84
CA ILE A 216 -17.49 -7.71 -4.81
C ILE A 216 -18.12 -7.41 -6.18
N SER A 217 -19.40 -7.76 -6.36
CA SER A 217 -20.07 -7.49 -7.64
C SER A 217 -20.18 -5.98 -7.90
N CYS A 218 -20.10 -5.60 -9.18
CA CYS A 218 -20.25 -4.21 -9.62
C CYS A 218 -21.53 -3.55 -9.09
N GLN A 219 -22.67 -4.25 -9.11
CA GLN A 219 -23.93 -3.70 -8.62
C GLN A 219 -23.92 -3.43 -7.11
N GLU A 220 -23.37 -4.35 -6.31
CA GLU A 220 -23.22 -4.15 -4.86
C GLU A 220 -22.27 -2.99 -4.56
N TRP A 221 -21.17 -2.87 -5.31
CA TRP A 221 -20.20 -1.80 -5.14
C TRP A 221 -20.80 -0.42 -5.46
N LEU A 222 -21.45 -0.27 -6.61
CA LEU A 222 -22.11 0.98 -7.01
C LEU A 222 -23.20 1.39 -5.99
N ALA A 223 -24.02 0.42 -5.56
CA ALA A 223 -25.05 0.67 -4.55
C ALA A 223 -24.47 1.08 -3.18
N LEU A 224 -23.34 0.49 -2.79
CA LEU A 224 -22.65 0.84 -1.55
C LEU A 224 -22.10 2.27 -1.60
N LEU A 225 -21.40 2.64 -2.68
CA LEU A 225 -20.81 3.96 -2.86
C LEU A 225 -21.85 5.07 -3.13
N ASN A 226 -23.01 4.73 -3.68
CA ASN A 226 -24.09 5.70 -3.85
C ASN A 226 -24.60 6.25 -2.49
N ASN A 227 -24.50 5.47 -1.41
CA ASN A 227 -24.90 5.94 -0.09
C ASN A 227 -23.74 6.63 0.64
N GLN A 228 -23.89 7.94 0.90
CA GLN A 228 -22.88 8.73 1.60
C GLN A 228 -22.46 8.19 2.96
N GLN A 229 -23.41 7.70 3.77
CA GLN A 229 -23.09 7.21 5.11
C GLN A 229 -22.28 5.92 5.05
N TRP A 230 -22.55 5.06 4.07
CA TRP A 230 -21.84 3.78 3.91
C TRP A 230 -20.43 3.96 3.38
N ARG A 231 -20.24 4.83 2.37
CA ARG A 231 -18.88 5.13 1.87
C ARG A 231 -17.99 5.77 2.93
N GLU A 232 -18.52 6.68 3.74
CA GLU A 232 -17.79 7.27 4.86
C GLU A 232 -17.49 6.23 5.95
N LYS A 233 -18.45 5.38 6.32
CA LYS A 233 -18.24 4.29 7.28
C LYS A 233 -17.19 3.29 6.79
N LEU A 234 -17.19 2.94 5.51
CA LEU A 234 -16.19 2.06 4.91
C LEU A 234 -14.79 2.69 4.98
N TYR A 235 -14.68 3.98 4.62
CA TYR A 235 -13.41 4.71 4.72
C TYR A 235 -12.87 4.70 6.15
N GLN A 236 -13.71 5.00 7.15
CA GLN A 236 -13.28 4.96 8.56
C GLN A 236 -12.83 3.56 8.97
N GLN A 237 -13.55 2.49 8.59
CA GLN A 237 -13.12 1.13 8.89
C GLN A 237 -11.79 0.74 8.23
N ARG A 238 -11.49 1.27 7.04
CA ARG A 238 -10.20 1.03 6.37
C ARG A 238 -9.06 1.84 6.99
N LEU A 239 -9.37 2.97 7.61
CA LEU A 239 -8.40 3.76 8.38
C LEU A 239 -8.18 3.24 9.80
N GLU A 240 -9.13 2.50 10.36
CA GLU A 240 -8.93 1.69 11.56
C GLU A 240 -7.96 0.55 11.23
N ILE A 241 -6.67 0.87 11.18
CA ILE A 241 -5.62 -0.13 11.07
C ILE A 241 -5.68 -0.95 12.36
N ILE A 242 -6.24 -2.15 12.27
CA ILE A 242 -6.21 -3.11 13.37
C ILE A 242 -4.78 -3.66 13.38
N PRO A 243 -3.96 -3.34 14.40
CA PRO A 243 -2.62 -3.87 14.47
C PRO A 243 -2.66 -5.41 14.50
N THR A 244 -1.70 -6.04 13.84
CA THR A 244 -1.55 -7.50 13.92
C THR A 244 -1.18 -7.85 15.36
N LYS A 245 -2.04 -8.60 16.03
CA LYS A 245 -1.81 -9.05 17.41
C LYS A 245 -0.84 -10.22 17.44
N LEU A 246 0.40 -9.95 17.82
CA LEU A 246 1.46 -10.95 17.85
C LEU A 246 1.30 -11.95 19.02
N SER A 247 0.72 -11.56 20.16
CA SER A 247 0.37 -12.53 21.21
C SER A 247 -0.62 -13.60 20.75
N GLN A 248 -1.50 -13.29 19.79
CA GLN A 248 -2.47 -14.25 19.27
C GLN A 248 -1.79 -15.34 18.43
N TRP A 249 -0.64 -15.05 17.81
CA TRP A 249 0.10 -16.05 17.05
C TRP A 249 0.57 -17.18 17.95
N LEU A 250 1.02 -16.87 19.18
CA LEU A 250 1.42 -17.86 20.19
C LEU A 250 0.26 -18.79 20.60
N GLN A 251 -0.98 -18.42 20.31
CA GLN A 251 -2.19 -19.23 20.54
C GLN A 251 -2.66 -19.96 19.27
N GLY A 252 -1.90 -19.87 18.18
CA GLY A 252 -2.25 -20.44 16.87
C GLY A 252 -3.26 -19.62 16.07
N ILE A 253 -3.62 -18.42 16.51
CA ILE A 253 -4.57 -17.54 15.82
C ILE A 253 -3.77 -16.57 14.94
N ILE A 254 -3.83 -16.80 13.63
CA ILE A 254 -3.02 -16.06 12.64
C ILE A 254 -3.97 -15.49 11.58
N THR A 255 -3.83 -14.20 11.26
CA THR A 255 -4.71 -13.53 10.30
C THR A 255 -4.41 -13.96 8.86
N GLU A 256 -5.42 -13.96 8.00
CA GLU A 256 -5.35 -14.49 6.62
C GLU A 256 -4.28 -13.82 5.73
N LYS A 257 -3.87 -12.59 6.07
CA LYS A 257 -2.80 -11.89 5.33
C LYS A 257 -1.41 -12.51 5.49
N TRP A 258 -1.17 -13.25 6.58
CA TRP A 258 0.14 -13.83 6.91
C TRP A 258 0.23 -15.29 6.45
N GLN A 259 1.18 -15.57 5.58
CA GLN A 259 1.32 -16.88 4.93
C GLN A 259 2.40 -17.75 5.58
N GLU A 260 2.28 -19.06 5.37
CA GLU A 260 3.35 -20.01 5.69
C GLU A 260 4.56 -19.77 4.79
N ILE A 261 5.74 -19.76 5.42
CA ILE A 261 7.02 -19.50 4.75
C ILE A 261 7.21 -20.43 3.55
N LEU A 262 6.96 -21.73 3.70
CA LEU A 262 7.17 -22.72 2.64
C LEU A 262 6.21 -22.57 1.45
N ILE A 263 4.95 -22.17 1.69
CA ILE A 263 3.97 -21.96 0.63
C ILE A 263 4.32 -20.72 -0.19
N THR A 264 4.73 -19.64 0.47
CA THR A 264 5.20 -18.43 -0.21
C THR A 264 6.49 -18.71 -1.01
N ILE A 265 7.42 -19.52 -0.49
CA ILE A 265 8.67 -19.88 -1.17
C ILE A 265 8.45 -20.79 -2.37
N ASP A 266 7.58 -21.80 -2.29
CA ASP A 266 7.36 -22.74 -3.40
C ASP A 266 6.73 -22.08 -4.63
N ASN A 267 5.99 -20.97 -4.45
CA ASN A 267 5.48 -20.14 -5.54
C ASN A 267 6.59 -19.40 -6.33
N TYR A 268 7.81 -19.30 -5.78
CA TYR A 268 8.87 -18.44 -6.30
C TYR A 268 10.25 -19.12 -6.43
N ARG A 269 10.33 -20.46 -6.55
CA ARG A 269 11.63 -21.17 -6.61
C ARG A 269 12.59 -20.67 -7.71
N PRO A 270 13.92 -20.67 -7.45
CA PRO A 270 14.60 -21.03 -6.20
C PRO A 270 15.15 -19.77 -5.52
N ILE A 271 14.44 -19.26 -4.51
CA ILE A 271 14.98 -18.24 -3.62
C ILE A 271 16.08 -18.90 -2.77
N ASN A 272 17.20 -18.21 -2.54
CA ASN A 272 18.17 -18.56 -1.51
C ASN A 272 18.09 -17.53 -0.37
N PRO A 273 17.10 -17.61 0.55
CA PRO A 273 17.12 -16.72 1.70
C PRO A 273 18.25 -17.17 2.62
N GLY A 274 18.77 -16.27 3.46
CA GLY A 274 19.72 -16.63 4.50
C GLY A 274 19.30 -17.85 5.37
N PHE A 275 17.99 -18.17 5.40
CA PHE A 275 17.45 -19.40 5.99
C PHE A 275 18.00 -20.67 5.32
N LEU A 276 18.06 -20.72 3.97
CA LEU A 276 18.63 -21.85 3.24
C LEU A 276 20.13 -21.91 3.37
N LEU A 277 20.85 -20.83 3.66
CA LEU A 277 22.29 -20.90 3.92
C LEU A 277 22.59 -21.46 5.31
N ALA A 278 21.78 -21.14 6.32
CA ALA A 278 21.86 -21.79 7.64
C ALA A 278 21.35 -23.23 7.59
N ALA A 279 20.28 -23.47 6.85
CA ALA A 279 19.79 -24.81 6.55
C ALA A 279 20.80 -25.58 5.70
N GLU A 280 21.50 -25.02 4.71
CA GLU A 280 22.56 -25.67 3.91
C GLU A 280 23.79 -26.01 4.76
N LYS A 281 24.13 -25.16 5.74
CA LYS A 281 25.15 -25.48 6.75
C LYS A 281 24.79 -26.70 7.60
N ILE A 282 23.49 -26.99 7.79
CA ILE A 282 22.98 -28.09 8.62
C ILE A 282 22.57 -29.31 7.76
N SER A 283 21.88 -29.10 6.65
CA SER A 283 21.39 -30.08 5.68
C SER A 283 22.49 -30.62 4.78
N GLY A 284 23.58 -29.86 4.57
CA GLY A 284 24.81 -30.38 3.97
C GLY A 284 25.61 -31.29 4.90
N ARG A 285 25.15 -31.49 6.15
CA ARG A 285 25.81 -32.29 7.18
C ARG A 285 24.83 -33.29 7.78
N GLU A 286 24.71 -34.43 7.14
CA GLU A 286 23.73 -35.48 7.47
C GLU A 286 24.00 -36.22 8.80
N SER A 287 25.13 -35.98 9.49
CA SER A 287 25.47 -36.69 10.72
C SER A 287 24.96 -35.96 11.99
N PRO A 288 24.25 -36.65 12.91
CA PRO A 288 23.87 -36.10 14.22
C PRO A 288 25.03 -35.49 15.03
N THR A 289 26.27 -35.93 14.77
CA THR A 289 27.49 -35.40 15.42
C THR A 289 27.84 -33.97 14.98
N ASP A 290 27.53 -33.60 13.73
CA ASP A 290 27.83 -32.25 13.22
C ASP A 290 26.86 -31.22 13.79
N ILE A 291 25.57 -31.59 13.93
CA ILE A 291 24.54 -30.77 14.57
C ILE A 291 24.93 -30.51 16.04
N GLN A 292 25.32 -31.55 16.78
CA GLN A 292 25.76 -31.38 18.17
C GLN A 292 27.00 -30.48 18.31
N ARG A 293 27.95 -30.51 17.38
CA ARG A 293 29.13 -29.64 17.41
C ARG A 293 28.74 -28.16 17.27
N GLU A 294 27.85 -27.83 16.33
CA GLU A 294 27.38 -26.45 16.13
C GLU A 294 26.60 -25.95 17.34
N ILE A 295 25.74 -26.80 17.92
CA ILE A 295 25.03 -26.46 19.18
C ILE A 295 26.05 -26.18 20.29
N ARG A 296 27.09 -27.00 20.45
CA ARG A 296 28.16 -26.74 21.43
C ARG A 296 28.87 -25.40 21.17
N GLN A 297 29.14 -25.06 19.92
CA GLN A 297 29.76 -23.77 19.57
C GLN A 297 28.85 -22.59 19.91
N LEU A 298 27.55 -22.71 19.63
CA LEU A 298 26.56 -21.70 19.97
C LEU A 298 26.50 -21.50 21.50
N TYR A 299 26.47 -22.58 22.26
CA TYR A 299 26.57 -22.52 23.73
C TYR A 299 27.87 -21.90 24.21
N ALA A 300 29.00 -22.22 23.59
CA ALA A 300 30.31 -21.68 23.95
C ALA A 300 30.48 -20.19 23.62
N SER A 301 29.70 -19.65 22.68
CA SER A 301 29.71 -18.22 22.34
C SER A 301 29.03 -17.33 23.38
N GLN A 302 28.36 -17.92 24.38
CA GLN A 302 27.70 -17.20 25.48
C GLN A 302 28.07 -17.80 26.84
N LYS A 303 27.79 -17.08 27.93
CA LYS A 303 28.23 -17.44 29.30
C LYS A 303 27.08 -17.69 30.28
N GLU A 304 25.85 -17.49 29.85
CA GLU A 304 24.68 -17.40 30.74
C GLU A 304 23.99 -18.76 30.90
N VAL A 305 23.96 -19.56 29.84
CA VAL A 305 23.27 -20.85 29.80
C VAL A 305 24.29 -21.99 29.71
N GLU A 306 24.28 -22.88 30.69
CA GLU A 306 25.16 -24.05 30.66
C GLU A 306 24.63 -25.14 29.70
N PHE A 307 25.53 -25.66 28.87
CA PHE A 307 25.28 -26.80 27.99
C PHE A 307 25.22 -28.09 28.81
N SER A 308 24.24 -28.94 28.54
CA SER A 308 24.11 -30.27 29.15
C SER A 308 24.23 -31.33 28.07
N GLU A 309 25.19 -32.26 28.21
CA GLU A 309 25.39 -33.35 27.25
C GLU A 309 24.26 -34.39 27.26
N HIS A 310 23.37 -34.33 28.25
CA HIS A 310 22.24 -35.25 28.39
C HIS A 310 20.98 -34.82 27.64
N LEU A 311 20.94 -33.58 27.13
CA LEU A 311 19.80 -33.08 26.36
C LEU A 311 19.93 -33.50 24.89
N THR A 312 18.78 -33.81 24.28
CA THR A 312 18.69 -33.90 22.82
C THR A 312 19.03 -32.56 22.17
N PRO A 313 19.47 -32.53 20.90
CA PRO A 313 19.69 -31.28 20.15
C PRO A 313 18.52 -30.29 20.25
N GLU A 314 17.30 -30.79 20.13
CA GLU A 314 16.05 -30.04 20.19
C GLU A 314 15.84 -29.44 21.58
N GLU A 315 16.00 -30.25 22.64
CA GLU A 315 15.88 -29.77 24.02
C GLU A 315 16.97 -28.75 24.39
N ALA A 316 18.20 -28.93 23.90
CA ALA A 316 19.28 -27.99 24.10
C ALA A 316 18.97 -26.65 23.41
N LEU A 317 18.54 -26.67 22.16
CA LEU A 317 18.16 -25.45 21.44
C LEU A 317 16.94 -24.76 22.07
N ALA A 318 15.93 -25.55 22.48
CA ALA A 318 14.77 -25.05 23.22
C ALA A 318 15.17 -24.40 24.55
N LYS A 319 16.08 -25.02 25.31
CA LYS A 319 16.61 -24.43 26.55
C LYS A 319 17.33 -23.12 26.26
N LEU A 320 18.18 -23.09 25.24
CA LEU A 320 18.98 -21.92 24.90
C LEU A 320 18.10 -20.74 24.45
N GLN A 321 17.11 -20.97 23.58
CA GLN A 321 16.21 -19.91 23.10
C GLN A 321 15.36 -19.30 24.24
N HIS A 322 15.08 -20.02 25.32
CA HIS A 322 14.28 -19.46 26.41
C HIS A 322 15.14 -18.73 27.45
N GLN A 323 16.37 -19.18 27.69
CA GLN A 323 17.18 -18.75 28.84
C GLN A 323 18.26 -17.72 28.52
N THR A 324 18.69 -17.59 27.26
CA THR A 324 19.69 -16.58 26.88
C THR A 324 19.13 -15.16 26.94
N GLN A 325 19.98 -14.17 27.25
CA GLN A 325 19.69 -12.74 27.13
C GLN A 325 20.21 -12.14 25.81
N ASP A 326 20.96 -12.90 25.02
CA ASP A 326 21.44 -12.47 23.71
C ASP A 326 20.43 -12.84 22.62
N GLU A 327 19.74 -11.84 22.09
CA GLU A 327 18.72 -12.02 21.06
C GLU A 327 19.29 -12.61 19.74
N THR A 328 20.57 -12.38 19.44
CA THR A 328 21.23 -13.01 18.28
C THR A 328 21.28 -14.52 18.47
N ILE A 329 21.72 -14.96 19.65
CA ILE A 329 21.82 -16.36 20.02
C ILE A 329 20.44 -16.99 20.13
N ARG A 330 19.47 -16.24 20.70
CA ARG A 330 18.07 -16.67 20.81
C ARG A 330 17.50 -17.04 19.44
N TRP A 331 17.59 -16.11 18.49
CA TRP A 331 17.04 -16.32 17.15
C TRP A 331 17.81 -17.35 16.35
N GLN A 332 19.13 -17.46 16.53
CA GLN A 332 19.91 -18.53 15.92
C GLN A 332 19.53 -19.92 16.48
N ALA A 333 19.28 -20.03 17.78
CA ALA A 333 18.81 -21.27 18.39
C ALA A 333 17.40 -21.65 17.90
N ALA A 334 16.49 -20.67 17.82
CA ALA A 334 15.14 -20.88 17.29
C ALA A 334 15.15 -21.30 15.81
N GLU A 335 16.07 -20.76 15.01
CA GLU A 335 16.27 -21.18 13.62
C GLU A 335 16.76 -22.62 13.50
N TYR A 336 17.73 -23.01 14.31
CA TYR A 336 18.22 -24.39 14.34
C TYR A 336 17.14 -25.35 14.80
N LEU A 337 16.37 -24.98 15.82
CA LEU A 337 15.28 -25.80 16.34
C LEU A 337 14.23 -26.04 15.25
N TRP A 338 13.79 -25.00 14.56
CA TRP A 338 12.81 -25.14 13.49
C TRP A 338 13.32 -25.97 12.30
N ASN A 339 14.61 -25.91 11.98
CA ASN A 339 15.16 -26.75 10.91
C ASN A 339 15.15 -28.25 11.26
N ILE A 340 15.27 -28.57 12.55
CA ILE A 340 15.27 -29.95 13.05
C ILE A 340 13.81 -30.43 13.24
N ASP A 341 13.02 -29.65 13.96
CA ASP A 341 11.60 -29.91 14.22
C ASP A 341 10.78 -28.60 14.22
N PRO A 342 10.15 -28.24 13.08
CA PRO A 342 9.27 -27.07 12.98
C PRO A 342 8.08 -27.09 13.94
N HIS A 343 7.67 -28.27 14.40
CA HIS A 343 6.49 -28.49 15.25
C HIS A 343 6.85 -28.68 16.72
N TYR A 344 8.13 -28.46 17.09
CA TYR A 344 8.57 -28.57 18.45
C TYR A 344 7.76 -27.63 19.37
N PRO A 345 7.34 -28.07 20.57
CA PRO A 345 6.57 -27.23 21.48
C PRO A 345 7.28 -25.92 21.80
N ASN A 346 6.55 -24.80 21.71
CA ASN A 346 7.09 -23.44 21.92
C ASN A 346 8.23 -23.05 20.95
N ALA A 347 8.32 -23.70 19.78
CA ALA A 347 9.16 -23.19 18.70
C ALA A 347 8.70 -21.78 18.28
N ALA A 348 9.64 -20.99 17.76
CA ALA A 348 9.31 -19.67 17.26
C ALA A 348 8.31 -19.74 16.11
N ILE A 349 7.24 -18.97 16.21
CA ILE A 349 6.22 -18.85 15.16
C ILE A 349 6.69 -17.78 14.20
N ARG A 350 6.70 -18.09 12.91
CA ARG A 350 7.17 -17.17 11.87
C ARG A 350 6.22 -17.17 10.69
N LYS A 351 5.93 -15.98 10.19
CA LYS A 351 5.06 -15.79 9.03
C LYS A 351 5.64 -14.77 8.08
N MET A 352 5.22 -14.87 6.84
CA MET A 352 5.69 -14.02 5.76
C MET A 352 4.52 -13.28 5.12
N LEU A 353 4.80 -12.06 4.68
CA LEU A 353 3.93 -11.21 3.88
C LEU A 353 4.71 -10.76 2.65
N ASP A 354 4.16 -10.98 1.46
CA ASP A 354 4.66 -10.35 0.23
C ASP A 354 4.29 -8.87 0.26
N VAL A 355 5.31 -8.03 0.40
CA VAL A 355 5.18 -6.57 0.42
C VAL A 355 5.73 -5.94 -0.87
N GLY A 356 6.24 -6.75 -1.78
CA GLY A 356 7.06 -6.33 -2.90
C GLY A 356 6.30 -5.65 -4.03
N SER A 357 5.05 -6.07 -4.24
CA SER A 357 4.18 -5.40 -5.20
C SER A 357 3.97 -3.91 -4.91
N GLN A 358 4.31 -3.44 -3.69
CA GLN A 358 4.09 -2.08 -3.23
C GLN A 358 5.39 -1.23 -3.12
N LEU A 359 6.59 -1.82 -3.27
CA LEU A 359 7.88 -1.11 -3.21
C LEU A 359 8.55 -1.01 -4.59
N MET A 360 8.10 -0.06 -5.42
CA MET A 360 8.66 0.19 -6.76
C MET A 360 8.74 -1.07 -7.67
N GLY A 361 7.88 -2.06 -7.44
CA GLY A 361 7.88 -3.33 -8.17
C GLY A 361 8.96 -4.35 -7.74
N TYR A 362 9.77 -4.05 -6.73
CA TYR A 362 10.74 -5.01 -6.18
C TYR A 362 10.03 -6.08 -5.37
N LYS A 363 10.22 -7.36 -5.71
CA LYS A 363 9.66 -8.46 -4.93
C LYS A 363 10.39 -8.58 -3.59
N ILE A 364 9.79 -8.03 -2.53
CA ILE A 364 10.31 -8.04 -1.16
C ILE A 364 9.30 -8.75 -0.25
N ALA A 365 9.78 -9.65 0.60
CA ALA A 365 8.99 -10.27 1.65
C ALA A 365 9.34 -9.67 3.02
N LEU A 366 8.31 -9.35 3.80
CA LEU A 366 8.43 -9.07 5.22
C LEU A 366 8.16 -10.35 6.01
N MET A 367 9.11 -10.78 6.82
CA MET A 367 8.96 -11.89 7.76
C MET A 367 8.90 -11.36 9.18
N VAL A 368 7.94 -11.87 9.93
CA VAL A 368 7.80 -11.60 11.36
C VAL A 368 7.89 -12.92 12.11
N GLY A 369 8.74 -12.94 13.13
CA GLY A 369 8.91 -14.06 14.04
C GLY A 369 8.58 -13.63 15.47
N VAL A 370 7.92 -14.53 16.21
CA VAL A 370 7.61 -14.33 17.62
C VAL A 370 7.96 -15.57 18.45
N LEU A 371 8.47 -15.33 19.66
CA LEU A 371 8.84 -16.37 20.61
C LEU A 371 8.57 -15.86 22.04
N SER A 372 7.99 -16.71 22.89
CA SER A 372 7.86 -16.42 24.32
C SER A 372 9.19 -16.64 25.05
N THR A 373 9.61 -15.66 25.84
CA THR A 373 10.81 -15.73 26.67
C THR A 373 10.48 -16.19 28.10
N SER A 374 11.50 -16.55 28.89
CA SER A 374 11.31 -17.04 30.26
C SER A 374 10.73 -16.01 31.23
N ASP A 375 10.84 -14.72 30.90
CA ASP A 375 10.33 -13.58 31.66
C ASP A 375 8.98 -13.06 31.16
N GLN A 376 8.24 -13.86 30.38
CA GLN A 376 6.91 -13.57 29.82
C GLN A 376 6.87 -12.41 28.81
N ARG A 377 8.02 -11.87 28.39
CA ARG A 377 8.11 -10.98 27.24
C ARG A 377 8.01 -11.75 25.92
N ILE A 378 7.77 -11.03 24.84
CA ILE A 378 7.79 -11.60 23.49
C ILE A 378 9.06 -11.12 22.78
N ALA A 379 9.90 -12.07 22.40
CA ALA A 379 10.98 -11.80 21.46
C ALA A 379 10.37 -11.68 20.06
N VAL A 380 10.65 -10.56 19.39
CA VAL A 380 10.19 -10.25 18.05
C VAL A 380 11.38 -10.19 17.10
N LEU A 381 11.26 -10.86 15.95
CA LEU A 381 12.19 -10.80 14.83
C LEU A 381 11.49 -10.22 13.63
N ILE A 382 12.06 -9.18 13.04
CA ILE A 382 11.59 -8.59 11.80
C ILE A 382 12.69 -8.75 10.74
N ARG A 383 12.32 -9.27 9.57
CA ARG A 383 13.24 -9.36 8.44
C ARG A 383 12.62 -8.97 7.13
N ALA A 384 13.41 -8.32 6.29
CA ALA A 384 13.07 -8.04 4.90
C ALA A 384 13.96 -8.86 3.96
N TYR A 385 13.35 -9.54 2.99
CA TYR A 385 14.03 -10.42 2.03
C TYR A 385 13.73 -10.01 0.60
N ALA A 386 14.70 -10.16 -0.30
CA ALA A 386 14.43 -10.18 -1.73
C ALA A 386 13.81 -11.55 -2.11
N MET A 387 12.80 -11.55 -2.96
CA MET A 387 12.12 -12.75 -3.48
C MET A 387 12.38 -12.98 -4.98
N ASP A 388 13.37 -12.29 -5.56
CA ASP A 388 13.79 -12.51 -6.94
C ASP A 388 14.94 -13.54 -7.05
N ASN A 389 15.18 -14.01 -8.28
CA ASN A 389 16.16 -15.06 -8.59
C ASN A 389 17.62 -14.71 -8.22
N PHE A 390 17.91 -13.45 -7.85
CA PHE A 390 19.26 -12.97 -7.52
C PHE A 390 19.39 -12.44 -6.07
N ALA A 391 18.43 -12.73 -5.18
CA ALA A 391 18.52 -12.76 -3.72
C ALA A 391 19.30 -11.61 -3.05
N LYS A 392 19.19 -10.40 -3.57
CA LYS A 392 19.81 -9.19 -3.02
C LYS A 392 18.80 -8.08 -2.90
N LEU A 393 18.82 -7.42 -1.75
CA LEU A 393 17.98 -6.27 -1.49
C LEU A 393 18.43 -5.08 -2.34
N PRO A 394 17.49 -4.25 -2.83
CA PRO A 394 17.86 -3.01 -3.49
C PRO A 394 18.63 -2.10 -2.50
N PRO A 395 19.77 -1.53 -2.90
CA PRO A 395 20.49 -0.56 -2.08
C PRO A 395 19.59 0.59 -1.64
N GLY A 396 19.73 1.00 -0.39
CA GLY A 396 18.90 2.07 0.18
C GLY A 396 17.52 1.63 0.65
N LEU A 397 17.16 0.34 0.54
CA LEU A 397 16.00 -0.19 1.27
C LEU A 397 16.24 0.01 2.76
N SER A 398 15.31 0.67 3.44
CA SER A 398 15.36 0.92 4.88
C SER A 398 14.28 0.09 5.58
N LEU A 399 14.66 -0.57 6.67
CA LEU A 399 13.79 -1.27 7.60
C LEU A 399 13.88 -0.55 8.95
N GLN A 400 12.77 -0.03 9.45
CA GLN A 400 12.72 0.80 10.66
C GLN A 400 11.56 0.40 11.55
N ILE A 401 11.76 0.46 12.87
CA ILE A 401 10.69 0.31 13.86
C ILE A 401 10.39 1.69 14.47
N SER A 402 9.11 2.01 14.57
CA SER A 402 8.62 3.19 15.28
C SER A 402 7.61 2.80 16.36
N ASP A 403 7.39 3.68 17.32
CA ASP A 403 6.31 3.52 18.30
C ASP A 403 4.91 3.69 17.67
N GLU A 404 3.86 3.61 18.49
CA GLU A 404 2.46 3.72 18.07
C GLU A 404 2.09 5.06 17.40
N ILE A 405 2.80 6.15 17.73
CA ILE A 405 2.57 7.48 17.15
C ILE A 405 3.47 7.75 15.93
N GLY A 406 4.27 6.77 15.51
CA GLY A 406 5.15 6.86 14.34
C GLY A 406 6.51 7.50 14.61
N GLN A 407 6.90 7.69 15.88
CA GLN A 407 8.23 8.16 16.22
C GLN A 407 9.23 7.01 16.11
N LEU A 408 10.26 7.19 15.29
CA LEU A 408 11.30 6.19 15.07
C LEU A 408 12.03 5.84 16.38
N ILE A 409 12.27 4.54 16.59
CA ILE A 409 13.08 4.01 17.69
C ILE A 409 14.52 3.93 17.19
N PRO A 410 15.45 4.80 17.66
CA PRO A 410 16.76 4.95 17.02
C PRO A 410 17.64 3.70 16.98
N SER A 411 17.42 2.74 17.89
CA SER A 411 18.17 1.48 17.94
C SER A 411 17.61 0.38 17.03
N LEU A 412 16.49 0.64 16.35
CA LEU A 412 15.77 -0.34 15.55
C LEU A 412 15.63 0.15 14.10
N GLU A 413 16.76 0.36 13.45
CA GLU A 413 16.85 0.68 12.02
C GLU A 413 17.96 -0.12 11.33
N ALA A 414 17.74 -0.45 10.06
CA ALA A 414 18.73 -1.10 9.21
C ALA A 414 18.54 -0.63 7.75
N ILE A 415 19.63 -0.41 7.03
CA ILE A 415 19.60 0.05 5.63
C ILE A 415 20.46 -0.87 4.76
N ALA A 416 19.92 -1.30 3.63
CA ALA A 416 20.60 -2.17 2.67
C ALA A 416 21.76 -1.43 1.99
N ARG A 417 22.93 -2.06 2.01
CA ARG A 417 24.19 -1.52 1.50
C ARG A 417 24.31 -1.70 0.00
N GLU A 418 25.04 -0.78 -0.63
CA GLU A 418 25.33 -0.84 -2.06
C GLU A 418 26.41 -1.90 -2.39
N LYS A 419 27.46 -2.00 -1.54
CA LYS A 419 28.56 -2.98 -1.71
C LYS A 419 29.14 -3.43 -0.35
N PRO A 420 29.17 -4.74 -0.04
CA PRO A 420 28.47 -5.81 -0.76
C PRO A 420 26.95 -5.67 -0.60
N LEU A 421 26.19 -6.13 -1.60
CA LEU A 421 24.74 -6.15 -1.52
C LEU A 421 24.27 -7.08 -0.39
N ASP A 422 23.31 -6.60 0.39
CA ASP A 422 22.70 -7.35 1.48
C ASP A 422 21.67 -8.35 0.94
N SER A 423 21.65 -9.55 1.51
CA SER A 423 20.62 -10.56 1.17
C SER A 423 19.33 -10.36 1.96
N TYR A 424 19.41 -9.72 3.13
CA TYR A 424 18.28 -9.40 4.00
C TYR A 424 18.65 -8.26 4.95
N LEU A 425 17.63 -7.59 5.49
CA LEU A 425 17.74 -6.74 6.68
C LEU A 425 17.07 -7.45 7.85
N GLN A 426 17.59 -7.22 9.05
CA GLN A 426 17.11 -7.87 10.26
C GLN A 426 17.12 -6.90 11.43
N LEU A 427 16.03 -6.90 12.18
CA LEU A 427 15.92 -6.27 13.49
C LEU A 427 15.31 -7.28 14.45
N TYR A 428 15.73 -7.23 15.71
CA TYR A 428 15.14 -8.01 16.78
C TYR A 428 15.09 -7.18 18.06
N PHE A 429 14.08 -7.44 18.87
CA PHE A 429 13.86 -6.75 20.14
C PHE A 429 12.94 -7.58 21.03
N LEU A 430 12.93 -7.24 22.31
CA LEU A 430 11.95 -7.75 23.28
C LEU A 430 10.83 -6.73 23.41
N ALA A 431 9.60 -7.22 23.43
CA ALA A 431 8.40 -6.41 23.61
C ALA A 431 7.62 -6.90 24.83
N ASP A 432 7.09 -5.93 25.57
CA ASP A 432 6.26 -6.13 26.75
C ASP A 432 4.79 -6.34 26.36
N ALA A 433 3.98 -6.81 27.31
CA ALA A 433 2.54 -6.89 27.12
C ALA A 433 1.95 -5.50 26.82
N ASP A 434 0.98 -5.42 25.91
CA ASP A 434 0.32 -4.20 25.44
C ASP A 434 1.19 -3.25 24.58
N ASP A 435 2.45 -3.59 24.30
CA ASP A 435 3.28 -2.80 23.39
C ASP A 435 2.65 -2.69 22.01
N ARG A 436 2.76 -1.50 21.42
CA ARG A 436 2.36 -1.21 20.04
C ARG A 436 3.51 -0.57 19.30
N PHE A 437 3.75 -1.06 18.08
CA PHE A 437 4.83 -0.58 17.24
C PHE A 437 4.47 -0.73 15.76
N ASN A 438 5.17 0.05 14.94
CA ASN A 438 5.04 -0.03 13.49
C ASN A 438 6.36 -0.48 12.88
N VAL A 439 6.27 -1.34 11.86
CA VAL A 439 7.38 -1.73 11.01
C VAL A 439 7.26 -0.97 9.70
N ASN A 440 8.26 -0.15 9.40
CA ASN A 440 8.34 0.66 8.21
C ASN A 440 9.39 0.09 7.26
N LEU A 441 9.00 -0.18 6.02
CA LEU A 441 9.89 -0.49 4.91
C LEU A 441 9.83 0.64 3.90
N SER A 442 10.97 1.23 3.54
CA SER A 442 11.02 2.33 2.57
C SER A 442 12.13 2.17 1.56
N LEU A 443 11.85 2.57 0.32
CA LEU A 443 12.80 2.60 -0.79
C LEU A 443 12.50 3.84 -1.64
N GLY A 444 13.43 4.80 -1.63
CA GLY A 444 13.20 6.10 -2.25
C GLY A 444 11.99 6.82 -1.65
N ASP A 445 11.01 7.15 -2.49
CA ASP A 445 9.75 7.82 -2.08
C ASP A 445 8.62 6.84 -1.72
N SER A 446 8.82 5.53 -1.88
CA SER A 446 7.82 4.51 -1.55
C SER A 446 8.04 3.99 -0.14
N SER A 447 6.95 3.83 0.62
CA SER A 447 7.00 3.22 1.95
C SER A 447 5.77 2.37 2.27
N ILE A 448 6.00 1.32 3.05
CA ILE A 448 4.99 0.42 3.59
C ILE A 448 5.12 0.45 5.10
N THR A 449 3.99 0.48 5.79
CA THR A 449 3.93 0.44 7.25
C THR A 449 2.98 -0.67 7.68
N GLU A 450 3.50 -1.62 8.45
CA GLU A 450 2.70 -2.66 9.11
C GLU A 450 2.64 -2.37 10.61
N GLN A 451 1.43 -2.38 11.19
CA GLN A 451 1.22 -2.12 12.61
C GLN A 451 1.06 -3.42 13.38
N PHE A 452 1.65 -3.47 14.57
CA PHE A 452 1.66 -4.62 15.45
C PHE A 452 1.31 -4.21 16.87
N SER A 453 0.70 -5.15 17.59
CA SER A 453 0.56 -5.07 19.03
C SER A 453 0.95 -6.40 19.64
N ILE A 454 1.50 -6.37 20.84
CA ILE A 454 1.76 -7.58 21.62
C ILE A 454 0.45 -8.10 22.18
#